data_AF-A0A840CPM4-F1
#
_entry.id   AF-A0A840CPM4-F1
#
_cell.length_a   1.000
_cell.length_b   1.000
_cell.length_c   1.000
_cell.angle_alpha   90.00
_cell.angle_beta   90.00
_cell.angle_gamma   90.00
#
_symmetry.space_group_name_H-M   'P 1'
#
loop_
_entity.id
_entity.type
_entity.pdbx_description
1 polymer ?
#
loop_
_entity_poly.entity_id
_entity_poly.type
_entity_poly.pdbx_seq_one_letter_code
_entity_poly.pdbx_strand_id
1 'polypeptide(L)'
;MGALKIECFCNEKQMEKIVGMVAGHLTDCDRTDIADFDDMVDGVRVCAEFETYMDAVNVKTAEILDGDWDLLYEDSAVFTSRLRTVVDEYNRRQSDYRYQAHHVVQDRWED
;
A
#
# COMPACT_ATOMS: atom_id res chain seq x y z
N MET A 1 8.19 -5.40 -29.81
CA MET A 1 8.51 -5.36 -28.38
C MET A 1 8.07 -6.68 -27.79
N GLY A 2 9.00 -7.62 -27.56
CA GLY A 2 8.66 -8.86 -26.87
C GLY A 2 8.38 -8.52 -25.41
N ALA A 3 7.21 -8.89 -24.89
CA ALA A 3 6.93 -8.75 -23.47
C ALA A 3 7.97 -9.61 -22.73
N LEU A 4 8.81 -8.96 -21.91
CA LEU A 4 9.68 -9.68 -20.98
C LEU A 4 8.76 -10.45 -20.03
N LYS A 5 8.81 -11.78 -20.10
CA LYS A 5 8.06 -12.64 -19.21
C LYS A 5 8.74 -12.53 -17.84
N ILE A 6 8.13 -11.77 -16.95
CA ILE A 6 8.56 -11.70 -15.55
C ILE A 6 8.16 -13.04 -14.93
N GLU A 7 9.13 -13.79 -14.42
CA GLU A 7 8.89 -15.06 -13.71
C GLU A 7 8.83 -14.76 -12.22
N CYS A 8 7.60 -14.56 -11.73
CA CYS A 8 7.31 -14.37 -10.31
C CYS A 8 7.16 -15.71 -9.60
N PHE A 9 7.57 -15.77 -8.34
CA PHE A 9 7.28 -16.87 -7.42
C PHE A 9 5.80 -16.86 -7.02
N CYS A 10 5.26 -15.69 -6.68
CA CYS A 10 3.86 -15.52 -6.34
C CYS A 10 3.02 -15.55 -7.61
N ASN A 11 1.94 -16.33 -7.59
CA ASN A 11 0.94 -16.21 -8.63
C ASN A 11 0.06 -14.96 -8.42
N GLU A 12 -0.71 -14.62 -9.46
CA GLU A 12 -1.56 -13.42 -9.46
C GLU A 12 -2.52 -13.34 -8.27
N LYS A 13 -3.11 -14.47 -7.85
CA LYS A 13 -4.06 -14.51 -6.73
C LYS A 13 -3.37 -14.27 -5.39
N GLN A 14 -2.16 -14.81 -5.23
CA GLN A 14 -1.34 -14.56 -4.04
C GLN A 14 -0.95 -13.08 -3.99
N MET A 15 -0.50 -12.52 -5.11
CA MET A 15 -0.14 -11.10 -5.19
C MET A 15 -1.33 -10.18 -4.88
N GLU A 16 -2.51 -10.49 -5.41
CA GLU A 16 -3.75 -9.74 -5.13
C GLU A 16 -4.11 -9.80 -3.63
N LYS A 17 -4.00 -10.98 -3.01
CA LYS A 17 -4.23 -11.15 -1.57
C LYS A 17 -3.22 -10.35 -0.74
N ILE A 18 -1.93 -10.40 -1.07
CA ILE A 18 -0.87 -9.64 -0.40
C ILE A 18 -1.19 -8.15 -0.44
N VAL A 19 -1.47 -7.61 -1.64
CA VAL A 19 -1.83 -6.19 -1.79
C VAL A 19 -3.09 -5.85 -1.00
N GLY A 20 -4.10 -6.72 -1.00
CA GLY A 20 -5.32 -6.52 -0.23
C GLY A 20 -5.09 -6.47 1.29
N MET A 21 -4.22 -7.32 1.83
CA MET A 21 -3.88 -7.33 3.25
C MET A 21 -3.17 -6.03 3.65
N VAL A 22 -2.20 -5.58 2.86
CA VAL A 22 -1.48 -4.33 3.12
C VAL A 22 -2.40 -3.12 2.95
N ALA A 23 -3.30 -3.13 1.97
CA ALA A 23 -4.33 -2.09 1.82
C ALA A 23 -5.27 -2.02 3.03
N GLY A 24 -5.68 -3.17 3.58
CA GLY A 24 -6.47 -3.23 4.80
C GLY A 24 -5.72 -2.67 6.01
N HIS A 25 -4.45 -3.04 6.15
CA HIS A 25 -3.56 -2.49 7.19
C HIS A 25 -3.48 -0.96 7.12
N LEU A 26 -3.35 -0.39 5.92
CA LEU A 26 -3.36 1.07 5.72
C LEU A 26 -4.68 1.73 6.15
N THR A 27 -5.82 1.06 5.94
CA THR A 27 -7.13 1.60 6.36
C THR A 27 -7.40 1.47 7.85
N ASP A 28 -6.76 0.51 8.52
CA ASP A 28 -6.98 0.21 9.94
C ASP A 28 -6.02 0.98 10.86
N CYS A 29 -4.89 1.47 10.34
CA CYS A 29 -3.89 2.22 11.11
C CYS A 29 -4.28 3.68 11.35
N ASP A 30 -3.73 4.27 12.42
CA ASP A 30 -3.78 5.72 12.62
C ASP A 30 -2.92 6.41 11.55
N ARG A 31 -3.52 7.40 10.90
CA ARG A 31 -2.97 8.19 9.81
C ARG A 31 -1.69 8.94 10.17
N THR A 32 -1.55 9.35 11.43
CA THR A 32 -0.38 10.13 11.85
C THR A 32 0.86 9.27 12.08
N ASP A 33 0.66 7.95 12.16
CA ASP A 33 1.73 6.99 12.46
C ASP A 33 1.31 5.61 11.91
N ILE A 34 1.48 5.43 10.60
CA ILE A 34 1.20 4.15 9.96
C ILE A 34 2.36 3.22 10.27
N ALA A 35 2.07 2.16 11.02
CA ALA A 35 3.06 1.13 11.32
C ALA A 35 3.47 0.39 10.05
N ASP A 36 4.72 -0.06 10.03
CA ASP A 36 5.21 -0.95 8.98
C ASP A 36 4.40 -2.26 8.96
N PHE A 37 4.22 -2.82 7.77
CA PHE A 37 3.61 -4.12 7.58
C PHE A 37 4.70 -5.17 7.48
N ASP A 38 4.66 -6.19 8.33
CA ASP A 38 5.57 -7.32 8.31
C ASP A 38 4.81 -8.58 8.71
N ASP A 39 4.44 -9.41 7.72
CA ASP A 39 3.68 -10.64 7.95
C ASP A 39 4.02 -11.75 6.95
N MET A 40 3.72 -12.99 7.33
CA MET A 40 3.84 -14.17 6.49
C MET A 40 2.53 -14.44 5.74
N VAL A 41 2.57 -14.37 4.41
CA VAL A 41 1.41 -14.62 3.55
C VAL A 41 1.72 -15.78 2.60
N ASP A 42 1.00 -16.89 2.76
CA ASP A 42 1.08 -18.06 1.87
C ASP A 42 2.51 -18.58 1.60
N GLY A 43 3.39 -18.48 2.60
CA GLY A 43 4.77 -18.99 2.57
C GLY A 43 5.83 -17.99 2.15
N VAL A 44 5.47 -16.74 1.84
CA VAL A 44 6.41 -15.63 1.65
C VAL A 44 6.27 -14.61 2.77
N ARG A 45 7.36 -13.93 3.11
CA ARG A 45 7.33 -12.80 4.04
C ARG A 45 7.10 -11.53 3.25
N VAL A 46 6.15 -10.71 3.68
CA VAL A 46 5.82 -9.44 3.03
C VAL A 46 6.18 -8.32 4.00
N CYS A 47 7.11 -7.47 3.56
CA CYS A 47 7.56 -6.31 4.32
C CYS A 47 7.20 -5.05 3.53
N ALA A 48 6.47 -4.11 4.14
CA ALA A 48 6.25 -2.78 3.58
C ALA A 48 6.47 -1.72 4.64
N GLU A 49 7.45 -0.85 4.41
CA GLU A 49 7.71 0.31 5.25
C GLU A 49 7.00 1.53 4.70
N PHE A 50 6.38 2.30 5.59
CA PHE A 50 5.67 3.52 5.24
C PHE A 50 6.34 4.75 5.87
N GLU A 51 6.26 5.87 5.18
CA GLU A 51 6.56 7.18 5.76
C GLU A 51 5.32 8.07 5.68
N THR A 52 5.05 8.82 6.74
CA THR A 52 3.97 9.80 6.77
C THR A 52 4.57 11.20 6.83
N TYR A 53 4.26 12.04 5.84
CA TYR A 53 4.72 13.42 5.80
C TYR A 53 3.60 14.37 5.38
N MET A 54 3.35 15.42 6.18
CA MET A 54 2.34 16.45 5.89
C MET A 54 1.00 15.89 5.41
N ASP A 55 0.54 14.79 6.05
CA ASP A 55 -0.70 14.06 5.75
C ASP A 55 -0.71 13.17 4.50
N ALA A 56 0.42 13.00 3.82
CA ALA A 56 0.59 12.01 2.78
C ALA A 56 1.32 10.78 3.32
N VAL A 57 0.90 9.61 2.85
CA VAL A 57 1.59 8.33 3.07
C VAL A 57 2.42 8.03 1.84
N ASN A 58 3.69 7.65 2.01
CA ASN A 58 4.51 7.10 0.94
C ASN A 58 5.02 5.70 1.30
N VAL A 59 5.26 4.91 0.27
CA VAL A 59 5.95 3.61 0.40
C VAL A 59 7.46 3.86 0.38
N LYS A 60 8.13 3.54 1.48
CA LYS A 60 9.58 3.66 1.59
C LYS A 60 10.28 2.41 1.03
N THR A 61 9.83 1.23 1.46
CA THR A 61 10.25 -0.07 0.94
C THR A 61 9.03 -0.99 0.80
N ALA A 62 9.10 -1.92 -0.14
CA ALA A 62 8.06 -2.92 -0.36
C ALA A 62 8.70 -4.18 -0.95
N GLU A 63 8.84 -5.20 -0.12
CA GLU A 63 9.67 -6.37 -0.37
C GLU A 63 8.88 -7.65 -0.10
N ILE A 64 9.09 -8.64 -0.95
CA ILE A 64 8.61 -10.00 -0.76
C ILE A 64 9.85 -10.88 -0.65
N LEU A 65 9.94 -11.60 0.46
CA LEU A 65 11.03 -12.51 0.77
C LEU A 65 10.53 -13.95 0.77
N ASP A 66 11.40 -14.89 0.43
CA ASP A 66 11.10 -16.31 0.59
C ASP A 66 11.33 -16.80 2.05
N GLY A 67 11.22 -18.11 2.27
CA GLY A 67 11.38 -18.72 3.59
C GLY A 67 12.79 -18.61 4.18
N ASP A 68 13.80 -18.34 3.35
CA ASP A 68 15.20 -18.17 3.76
C ASP A 68 15.58 -16.68 3.90
N TRP A 69 14.60 -15.77 3.79
CA TRP A 69 14.74 -14.31 3.82
C TRP A 69 15.46 -13.73 2.59
N ASP A 70 15.50 -14.48 1.49
CA ASP A 70 16.04 -13.99 0.23
C ASP A 70 14.99 -13.14 -0.51
N LEU A 71 15.44 -12.01 -1.06
CA LEU A 71 14.59 -11.08 -1.79
C LEU A 71 14.13 -11.67 -3.12
N LEU A 72 12.82 -11.80 -3.28
CA LEU A 72 12.19 -12.16 -4.56
C LEU A 72 12.03 -10.87 -5.39
N TYR A 73 13.03 -10.55 -6.20
CA TYR A 73 13.13 -9.27 -6.92
C TYR A 73 11.92 -9.00 -7.83
N GLU A 74 11.50 -9.98 -8.62
CA GLU A 74 10.39 -9.87 -9.54
C GLU A 74 9.07 -9.62 -8.81
N ASP A 75 8.80 -10.41 -7.78
CA ASP A 75 7.62 -10.27 -6.92
C ASP A 75 7.61 -8.93 -6.19
N SER A 76 8.74 -8.52 -5.63
CA SER A 76 8.90 -7.24 -4.94
C SER A 76 8.67 -6.06 -5.87
N ALA A 77 9.12 -6.13 -7.12
CA ALA A 77 8.89 -5.09 -8.12
C ALA A 77 7.40 -4.99 -8.49
N VAL A 78 6.72 -6.13 -8.68
CA VAL A 78 5.27 -6.17 -8.95
C VAL A 78 4.49 -5.64 -7.75
N PHE A 79 4.83 -6.08 -6.55
CA PHE A 79 4.21 -5.65 -5.31
C PHE A 79 4.37 -4.14 -5.08
N THR A 80 5.60 -3.61 -5.21
CA THR A 80 5.89 -2.18 -5.11
C THR A 80 5.05 -1.36 -6.10
N SER A 81 4.96 -1.81 -7.35
CA SER A 81 4.18 -1.12 -8.39
C SER A 81 2.69 -1.02 -8.03
N ARG A 82 2.11 -2.13 -7.54
CA ARG A 82 0.70 -2.19 -7.13
C ARG A 82 0.45 -1.39 -5.86
N LEU A 83 1.32 -1.53 -4.86
CA LEU A 83 1.17 -0.85 -3.58
C LEU A 83 1.24 0.67 -3.74
N ARG A 84 2.11 1.19 -4.62
CA ARG A 84 2.15 2.62 -4.95
C ARG A 84 0.80 3.12 -5.48
N THR A 85 0.16 2.35 -6.36
CA THR A 85 -1.18 2.69 -6.87
C THR A 85 -2.21 2.73 -5.75
N VAL A 86 -2.17 1.76 -4.84
CA VAL A 86 -3.06 1.72 -3.67
C VAL A 86 -2.85 2.92 -2.75
N VAL A 87 -1.59 3.28 -2.46
CA VAL A 87 -1.25 4.42 -1.60
C VAL A 87 -1.64 5.75 -2.26
N ASP A 88 -1.45 5.88 -3.56
CA ASP A 88 -1.92 7.07 -4.31
C ASP A 88 -3.43 7.23 -4.22
N GLU A 89 -4.19 6.14 -4.37
CA GLU A 89 -5.64 6.16 -4.20
C GLU A 89 -6.06 6.47 -2.77
N TYR A 90 -5.37 5.89 -1.78
CA TYR A 90 -5.59 6.17 -0.37
C TYR A 90 -5.42 7.68 -0.10
N ASN A 91 -4.31 8.27 -0.51
CA ASN A 91 -4.05 9.71 -0.35
C ASN A 91 -5.10 10.57 -1.06
N ARG A 92 -5.54 10.21 -2.28
CA ARG A 92 -6.58 10.94 -3.04
C ARG A 92 -7.92 10.94 -2.31
N ARG A 93 -8.42 9.78 -1.90
CA ARG A 93 -9.70 9.66 -1.18
C ARG A 93 -9.69 10.53 0.09
N GLN A 94 -8.56 10.60 0.78
CA GLN A 94 -8.44 11.44 1.98
C GLN A 94 -8.46 12.94 1.68
N SER A 95 -7.85 13.38 0.57
CA SER A 95 -7.97 14.76 0.10
C SER A 95 -9.43 15.12 -0.17
N ASP A 96 -10.20 14.22 -0.80
CA ASP A 96 -11.60 14.45 -1.14
C ASP A 96 -12.49 14.53 0.11
N TYR A 97 -12.27 13.67 1.12
CA TYR A 97 -13.02 13.73 2.38
C TYR A 97 -12.79 15.05 3.13
N ARG A 98 -11.55 15.56 3.14
CA ARG A 98 -11.25 16.87 3.75
C ARG A 98 -11.97 18.00 3.05
N TYR A 99 -11.99 17.97 1.72
CA TYR A 99 -12.70 18.96 0.92
C TYR A 99 -14.20 18.95 1.25
N GLN A 100 -14.82 17.77 1.29
CA GLN A 100 -16.24 17.64 1.64
C GLN A 100 -16.53 18.08 3.08
N ALA A 101 -15.69 17.72 4.04
CA ALA A 101 -15.84 18.14 5.43
C ALA A 101 -15.73 19.66 5.61
N HIS A 102 -14.81 20.31 4.87
CA HIS A 102 -14.67 21.77 4.88
C HIS A 102 -15.93 22.47 4.34
N HIS A 103 -16.54 21.95 3.28
CA HIS A 103 -17.81 22.45 2.75
C HIS A 103 -18.96 22.35 3.75
N VAL A 104 -19.09 21.22 4.44
CA VAL A 104 -20.15 21.04 5.47
C VAL A 104 -19.96 22.01 6.64
N VAL A 105 -18.71 22.29 7.05
CA VAL A 105 -18.44 23.28 8.09
C VAL A 105 -18.82 24.67 7.59
N GLN A 106 -18.47 25.05 6.36
CA GLN A 106 -18.77 26.36 5.81
C GLN A 106 -20.29 26.61 5.70
N ASP A 107 -21.05 25.65 5.18
CA ASP A 107 -22.52 25.74 5.10
C ASP A 107 -23.16 25.98 6.48
N ARG A 108 -22.58 25.42 7.54
CA ARG A 108 -23.08 25.57 8.92
C ARG A 108 -22.83 26.94 9.55
N TRP A 109 -21.93 27.73 8.99
CA TRP A 109 -21.60 29.08 9.45
C TRP A 109 -22.34 30.15 8.64
N GLU A 110 -22.92 29.78 7.50
CA GLU A 110 -23.67 30.67 6.62
C GLU A 110 -25.21 30.62 6.88
N ASP A 111 -25.68 29.74 7.77
CA ASP A 111 -27.04 29.68 8.37
C ASP A 111 -27.11 30.37 9.75
#